data_AF-A0A7C4V3D2-F1
#
_entry.id   AF-A0A7C4V3D2-F1
#
_cell.length_a   1.000
_cell.length_b   1.000
_cell.length_c   1.000
_cell.angle_alpha   90.00
_cell.angle_beta   90.00
_cell.angle_gamma   90.00
#
_symmetry.space_group_name_H-M   'P 1'
#
loop_
_entity.id
_entity.type
_entity.pdbx_description
1 polymer ?
#
loop_
_entity_poly.entity_id
_entity_poly.type
_entity_poly.pdbx_seq_one_letter_code
_entity_poly.pdbx_strand_id
1 'polypeptide(L)'
;IEFRSSVVIGKGSLSFDLVQALTDRLPVMICPRWLATPTQPIAVDDCLNYLEAALDLPPGPSRVFEIGGEDIVTYGEIIKEYARQKGLRRWLIAVPVLTPYLSSLWLGLVTPATAEVGRHLIEGLRNPTIVTDPSARQVFPFKPAGIREAIAKAIDRAP
;
A
#
# COMPACT_ATOMS: atom_id res chain seq x y z
N ILE A 1 8.75 -18.83 10.28
CA ILE A 1 8.98 -17.92 9.14
C ILE A 1 8.11 -16.70 9.39
N GLU A 2 8.67 -15.51 9.25
CA GLU A 2 7.96 -14.23 9.38
C GLU A 2 8.13 -13.46 8.08
N PHE A 3 7.03 -12.98 7.51
CA PHE A 3 7.06 -12.11 6.34
C PHE A 3 6.77 -10.67 6.77
N ARG A 4 7.65 -9.75 6.37
CA ARG A 4 7.48 -8.31 6.58
C ARG A 4 7.19 -7.66 5.25
N SER A 5 5.95 -7.24 5.05
CA SER A 5 5.55 -6.55 3.83
C SER A 5 5.45 -5.05 4.04
N SER A 6 5.56 -4.33 2.93
CA SER A 6 5.04 -2.98 2.81
C SER A 6 3.50 -2.98 2.76
N VAL A 7 2.92 -1.89 2.25
CA VAL A 7 1.50 -1.77 1.94
C VAL A 7 1.05 -2.91 1.01
N VAL A 8 -0.02 -3.60 1.41
CA VAL A 8 -0.60 -4.70 0.61
C VAL A 8 -1.69 -4.13 -0.29
N ILE A 9 -1.62 -4.44 -1.58
CA ILE A 9 -2.58 -4.00 -2.60
C ILE A 9 -3.50 -5.16 -2.93
N GLY A 10 -4.79 -5.00 -2.61
CA GLY A 10 -5.79 -6.04 -2.85
C GLY A 10 -7.00 -5.88 -1.95
N LYS A 11 -8.06 -6.62 -2.29
CA LYS A 11 -9.30 -6.66 -1.54
C LYS A 11 -9.07 -7.11 -0.10
N GLY A 12 -9.64 -6.39 0.85
CA GLY A 12 -9.50 -6.69 2.29
C GLY A 12 -8.23 -6.11 2.92
N SER A 13 -7.39 -5.40 2.15
CA SER A 13 -6.32 -4.58 2.71
C SER A 13 -6.88 -3.23 3.14
N LEU A 14 -6.95 -3.00 4.46
CA LEU A 14 -7.39 -1.71 5.03
C LEU A 14 -6.63 -0.51 4.45
N SER A 15 -5.33 -0.69 4.19
CA SER A 15 -4.49 0.37 3.63
C SER A 15 -4.86 0.70 2.18
N PHE A 16 -5.20 -0.32 1.38
CA PHE A 16 -5.69 -0.13 0.01
C PHE A 16 -7.13 0.42 0.01
N ASP A 17 -8.00 -0.09 0.87
CA ASP A 17 -9.38 0.39 1.01
C ASP A 17 -9.43 1.90 1.35
N LEU A 18 -8.51 2.38 2.19
CA LEU A 18 -8.35 3.81 2.48
C LEU A 18 -7.95 4.60 1.21
N VAL A 19 -6.99 4.10 0.43
CA VAL A 19 -6.60 4.72 -0.84
C VAL A 19 -7.78 4.77 -1.82
N GLN A 20 -8.56 3.69 -1.93
CA GLN A 20 -9.75 3.64 -2.77
C GLN A 20 -10.79 4.65 -2.31
N ALA A 21 -11.18 4.62 -1.03
CA ALA A 21 -12.22 5.50 -0.49
C ALA A 21 -11.85 6.99 -0.63
N LEU A 22 -10.57 7.33 -0.40
CA LEU A 22 -10.04 8.67 -0.63
C LEU A 22 -10.13 9.06 -2.10
N THR A 23 -9.63 8.18 -2.95
CA THR A 23 -9.55 8.45 -4.39
C THR A 23 -10.93 8.49 -5.01
N ASP A 24 -11.92 7.74 -4.54
CA ASP A 24 -13.25 7.76 -5.12
C ASP A 24 -14.03 9.03 -4.72
N ARG A 25 -13.78 9.58 -3.52
CA ARG A 25 -14.56 10.71 -2.96
C ARG A 25 -13.94 12.09 -3.15
N LEU A 26 -12.61 12.20 -3.20
CA LEU A 26 -11.93 13.50 -3.17
C LEU A 26 -11.31 13.86 -4.53
N PRO A 27 -11.92 14.76 -5.32
CA PRO A 27 -11.33 15.21 -6.58
C PRO A 27 -10.06 16.05 -6.36
N VAL A 28 -9.96 16.72 -5.22
CA VAL A 28 -8.80 17.52 -4.79
C VAL A 28 -8.36 17.04 -3.42
N MET A 29 -7.09 16.69 -3.28
CA MET A 29 -6.50 16.17 -2.06
C MET A 29 -5.33 17.06 -1.61
N ILE A 30 -5.37 17.51 -0.36
CA ILE A 30 -4.27 18.22 0.28
C ILE A 30 -3.37 17.17 0.92
N CYS A 31 -2.18 17.02 0.35
CA CYS A 31 -1.27 15.93 0.62
C CYS A 31 -0.07 16.43 1.42
N PRO A 32 0.15 15.97 2.65
CA PRO A 32 1.40 16.24 3.34
C PRO A 32 2.61 15.66 2.61
N ARG A 33 3.79 16.20 2.88
CA ARG A 33 5.07 15.75 2.30
C ARG A 33 5.35 14.24 2.42
N TRP A 34 4.84 13.58 3.47
CA TRP A 34 5.03 12.13 3.64
C TRP A 34 4.34 11.29 2.56
N LEU A 35 3.44 11.83 1.74
CA LEU A 35 2.93 11.09 0.58
C LEU A 35 4.02 10.83 -0.47
N ALA A 36 5.16 11.53 -0.39
CA ALA A 36 6.35 11.26 -1.18
C ALA A 36 7.30 10.24 -0.54
N THR A 37 6.93 9.66 0.61
CA THR A 37 7.71 8.58 1.24
C THR A 37 7.71 7.35 0.32
N PRO A 38 8.88 6.79 0.01
CA PRO A 38 8.97 5.61 -0.85
C PRO A 38 8.46 4.36 -0.12
N THR A 39 7.68 3.56 -0.85
CA THR A 39 7.06 2.31 -0.42
C THR A 39 7.20 1.29 -1.54
N GLN A 40 7.31 0.02 -1.20
CA GLN A 40 7.39 -1.08 -2.17
C GLN A 40 6.15 -1.97 -2.06
N PRO A 41 4.99 -1.50 -2.56
CA PRO A 41 3.70 -2.18 -2.42
C PRO A 41 3.76 -3.60 -2.99
N ILE A 42 3.07 -4.53 -2.35
CA ILE A 42 2.98 -5.93 -2.80
C ILE A 42 1.52 -6.32 -3.05
N ALA A 43 1.25 -7.09 -4.11
CA ALA A 43 -0.09 -7.59 -4.35
C ALA A 43 -0.48 -8.65 -3.30
N VAL A 44 -1.75 -8.68 -2.90
CA VAL A 44 -2.23 -9.70 -1.95
C VAL A 44 -1.98 -11.12 -2.46
N ASP A 45 -2.11 -11.35 -3.77
CA ASP A 45 -1.84 -12.64 -4.40
C ASP A 45 -0.36 -13.04 -4.26
N ASP A 46 0.56 -12.08 -4.36
CA ASP A 46 1.99 -12.36 -4.16
C ASP A 46 2.31 -12.69 -2.71
N CYS A 47 1.66 -12.02 -1.75
CA CYS A 47 1.77 -12.40 -0.33
C CYS A 47 1.30 -13.83 -0.10
N LEU A 48 0.21 -14.26 -0.73
CA LEU A 48 -0.28 -15.63 -0.65
C LEU A 48 0.72 -16.61 -1.29
N ASN A 49 1.30 -16.28 -2.45
CA ASN A 49 2.34 -17.09 -3.08
C ASN A 49 3.57 -17.26 -2.17
N TYR A 50 3.99 -16.21 -1.44
CA TYR A 50 5.08 -16.32 -0.46
C TYR A 50 4.72 -17.27 0.70
N LEU A 51 3.48 -17.19 1.20
CA LEU A 51 3.00 -18.06 2.28
C LEU A 51 2.91 -19.52 1.83
N GLU A 52 2.42 -19.78 0.63
CA GLU A 52 2.34 -21.11 0.04
C GLU A 52 3.75 -21.70 -0.19
N ALA A 53 4.64 -20.94 -0.84
CA ALA A 53 6.01 -21.38 -1.07
C ALA A 53 6.82 -21.58 0.22
N ALA A 54 6.45 -20.92 1.32
CA ALA A 54 7.08 -21.14 2.62
C ALA A 54 6.78 -22.53 3.20
N LEU A 55 5.73 -23.23 2.75
CA LEU A 55 5.40 -24.59 3.17
C LEU A 55 6.45 -25.60 2.71
N ASP A 56 7.10 -25.35 1.58
CA ASP A 56 8.13 -26.22 0.99
C ASP A 56 9.53 -25.98 1.58
N LEU A 57 9.67 -25.01 2.48
CA LEU A 57 10.97 -24.73 3.10
C LEU A 57 11.35 -25.82 4.11
N PRO A 58 12.62 -26.25 4.13
CA PRO A 58 13.08 -27.21 5.13
C PRO A 58 12.91 -26.65 6.55
N PRO A 59 12.61 -27.52 7.53
CA PRO A 59 12.51 -27.11 8.92
C PRO A 59 13.85 -26.50 9.37
N GLY A 60 13.77 -25.45 10.16
CA GLY A 60 14.94 -24.69 10.56
C GLY A 60 14.61 -23.57 11.54
N PRO A 61 15.60 -22.73 11.88
CA PRO A 61 15.38 -21.60 12.77
C PRO A 61 14.36 -20.62 12.18
N SER A 62 13.78 -19.78 13.05
CA SER A 62 12.93 -18.68 12.60
C SER A 62 13.73 -17.77 11.67
N ARG A 63 13.15 -17.48 10.50
CA ARG A 63 13.70 -16.59 9.48
C ARG A 63 12.69 -15.49 9.21
N VAL A 64 13.19 -14.27 9.07
CA VAL A 64 12.41 -13.09 8.67
C VAL A 64 12.75 -12.81 7.20
N PHE A 65 11.73 -12.62 6.38
CA PHE A 65 11.87 -12.24 4.98
C PHE A 65 11.13 -10.93 4.74
N GLU A 66 11.85 -9.93 4.21
CA GLU A 66 11.23 -8.71 3.71
C GLU A 66 10.68 -8.95 2.30
N ILE A 67 9.40 -8.66 2.10
CA ILE A 67 8.71 -8.88 0.83
C ILE A 67 8.09 -7.58 0.32
N GLY A 68 8.20 -7.37 -0.99
CA GLY A 68 7.71 -6.19 -1.69
C GLY A 68 7.47 -6.50 -3.16
N GLY A 69 6.66 -5.68 -3.82
CA GLY A 69 6.42 -5.79 -5.25
C GLY A 69 7.63 -5.41 -6.10
N GLU A 70 7.44 -5.40 -7.41
CA GLU A 70 8.49 -5.02 -8.36
C GLU A 70 8.87 -3.53 -8.25
N ASP A 71 7.86 -2.68 -8.07
CA ASP A 71 8.02 -1.23 -8.15
C ASP A 71 8.19 -0.58 -6.77
N ILE A 72 9.14 0.35 -6.68
CA ILE A 72 9.22 1.31 -5.56
C ILE A 72 8.49 2.57 -6.01
N VAL A 73 7.41 2.90 -5.31
CA VAL A 73 6.54 4.04 -5.60
C VAL A 73 6.25 4.83 -4.34
N THR A 74 5.58 5.96 -4.50
CA THR A 74 5.09 6.79 -3.40
C THR A 74 3.57 6.59 -3.23
N TYR A 75 3.02 6.92 -2.07
CA TYR A 75 1.56 6.88 -1.87
C TYR A 75 0.82 7.76 -2.89
N GLY A 76 1.40 8.91 -3.24
CA GLY A 76 0.86 9.78 -4.29
C GLY A 76 0.79 9.10 -5.66
N GLU A 77 1.76 8.24 -6.00
CA GLU A 77 1.75 7.46 -7.25
C GLU A 77 0.74 6.33 -7.21
N ILE A 78 0.56 5.65 -6.07
CA ILE A 78 -0.51 4.64 -5.89
C ILE A 78 -1.89 5.28 -6.13
N ILE A 79 -2.14 6.46 -5.54
CA ILE A 79 -3.39 7.22 -5.75
C ILE A 79 -3.56 7.58 -7.23
N LYS A 80 -2.51 8.09 -7.89
CA LYS A 80 -2.56 8.46 -9.31
C LYS A 80 -2.82 7.25 -10.20
N GLU A 81 -2.19 6.12 -9.94
CA GLU A 81 -2.34 4.91 -10.74
C GLU A 81 -3.74 4.32 -10.58
N TYR A 82 -4.28 4.25 -9.37
CA TYR A 82 -5.67 3.86 -9.13
C TYR A 82 -6.66 4.80 -9.85
N ALA A 83 -6.47 6.11 -9.70
CA ALA A 83 -7.30 7.11 -10.39
C ALA A 83 -7.24 6.95 -11.92
N ARG A 84 -6.05 6.72 -12.47
CA ARG A 84 -5.84 6.49 -13.91
C ARG A 84 -6.63 5.28 -14.39
N GLN A 85 -6.60 4.16 -13.67
CA GLN A 85 -7.33 2.94 -14.04
C GLN A 85 -8.85 3.07 -13.90
N LYS A 86 -9.33 3.86 -12.94
CA LYS A 86 -10.76 4.18 -12.76
C LYS A 86 -11.27 5.32 -13.65
N GLY A 87 -10.40 5.96 -14.46
CA GLY A 87 -10.78 7.12 -15.29
C GLY A 87 -11.06 8.39 -14.49
N LEU A 88 -10.55 8.48 -13.26
CA LEU A 88 -10.75 9.60 -12.35
C LEU A 88 -9.64 10.65 -12.49
N ARG A 89 -10.01 11.92 -12.47
CA ARG A 89 -9.04 13.03 -12.38
C ARG A 89 -8.88 13.47 -10.94
N ARG A 90 -7.64 13.48 -10.44
CA ARG A 90 -7.31 13.79 -9.04
C ARG A 90 -6.18 14.80 -8.95
N TRP A 91 -6.42 15.87 -8.20
CA TRP A 91 -5.45 16.93 -7.97
C TRP A 91 -4.81 16.73 -6.60
N LEU A 92 -3.50 16.47 -6.58
CA LEU A 92 -2.72 16.28 -5.36
C LEU A 92 -1.94 17.56 -5.08
N ILE A 93 -2.31 18.29 -4.03
CA ILE A 93 -1.67 19.55 -3.63
C ILE A 93 -0.75 19.28 -2.45
N ALA A 94 0.56 19.32 -2.68
CA ALA A 94 1.55 19.05 -1.65
C ALA A 94 1.66 20.20 -0.63
N VAL A 95 1.58 19.91 0.67
CA VAL A 95 1.74 20.87 1.77
C VAL A 95 2.82 20.39 2.77
N PRO A 96 3.58 21.30 3.39
CA PRO A 96 4.72 20.94 4.25
C PRO A 96 4.30 20.17 5.51
N VAL A 97 3.15 20.49 6.10
CA VAL A 97 2.57 19.77 7.25
C VAL A 97 1.06 19.70 7.05
N LEU A 98 0.47 18.54 7.33
CA LEU A 98 -0.98 18.41 7.42
C LEU A 98 -1.39 18.87 8.83
N THR A 99 -2.09 20.00 8.93
CA THR A 99 -2.62 20.43 10.24
C THR A 99 -3.70 19.44 10.71
N PRO A 100 -3.88 19.23 12.01
CA PRO A 100 -4.89 18.31 12.55
C PRO A 100 -6.32 18.58 12.03
N TYR A 101 -6.61 19.83 11.70
CA TYR A 101 -7.89 20.26 11.13
C TYR A 101 -8.09 19.83 9.67
N LEU A 102 -7.01 19.84 8.88
CA LEU A 102 -7.02 19.32 7.51
C LEU A 102 -7.07 17.80 7.50
N SER A 103 -6.42 17.13 8.46
CA SER A 103 -6.51 15.67 8.60
C SER A 103 -7.90 15.21 9.00
N SER A 104 -8.57 15.91 9.90
CA SER A 104 -9.94 15.56 10.32
C SER A 104 -10.96 15.78 9.20
N LEU A 105 -10.76 16.77 8.33
CA LEU A 105 -11.66 17.05 7.20
C LEU A 105 -11.75 15.86 6.23
N TRP A 106 -10.61 15.27 5.84
CA TRP A 106 -10.63 14.12 4.94
C TRP A 106 -10.91 12.81 5.68
N LEU A 107 -10.42 12.63 6.92
CA LEU A 107 -10.73 11.43 7.72
C LEU A 107 -12.23 11.31 8.03
N GLY A 108 -12.90 12.44 8.28
CA GLY A 108 -14.36 12.49 8.46
C GLY A 108 -15.14 12.15 7.18
N LEU A 109 -14.56 12.38 6.00
CA LEU A 109 -15.13 12.06 4.69
C LEU A 109 -14.95 10.57 4.29
N VAL A 110 -14.00 9.87 4.91
CA VAL A 110 -13.63 8.49 4.53
C VAL A 110 -14.38 7.42 5.31
N THR A 111 -14.79 7.67 6.57
CA THR A 111 -15.87 7.04 7.39
C THR A 111 -15.50 7.26 8.88
N PRO A 112 -16.45 7.54 9.80
CA PRO A 112 -16.14 7.72 11.22
C PRO A 112 -15.40 6.54 11.87
N ALA A 113 -15.72 5.31 11.45
CA ALA A 113 -15.10 4.07 11.95
C ALA A 113 -13.59 3.95 11.64
N THR A 114 -13.09 4.70 10.66
CA THR A 114 -11.69 4.68 10.22
C THR A 114 -10.86 5.87 10.70
N ALA A 115 -11.44 6.83 11.44
CA ALA A 115 -10.72 8.04 11.83
C ALA A 115 -9.56 7.78 12.80
N GLU A 116 -9.77 6.91 13.80
CA GLU A 116 -8.74 6.55 14.80
C GLU A 116 -7.69 5.60 14.21
N VAL A 117 -8.12 4.56 13.48
CA VAL A 117 -7.25 3.62 12.77
C VAL A 117 -6.46 4.33 11.67
N GLY A 118 -7.10 5.24 10.94
CA GLY A 118 -6.50 6.04 9.88
C GLY A 118 -5.38 6.91 10.41
N ARG A 119 -5.50 7.50 11.61
CA ARG A 119 -4.43 8.31 12.21
C ARG A 119 -3.16 7.49 12.46
N HIS A 120 -3.29 6.30 13.04
CA HIS A 120 -2.15 5.43 13.30
C HIS A 120 -1.55 4.85 12.02
N LEU A 121 -2.39 4.54 11.03
CA LEU A 121 -1.92 4.15 9.70
C LEU A 121 -1.10 5.28 9.07
N ILE A 122 -1.63 6.51 9.03
CA ILE A 122 -0.95 7.72 8.51
C ILE A 122 0.40 7.95 9.19
N GLU A 123 0.48 7.79 10.51
CA GLU A 123 1.74 7.90 11.25
C GLU A 123 2.74 6.84 10.78
N GLY A 124 2.28 5.59 10.58
CA GLY A 124 3.09 4.51 10.00
C GLY A 124 3.55 4.77 8.57
N LEU A 125 2.72 5.42 7.72
CA LEU A 125 3.06 5.73 6.33
C LEU A 125 4.22 6.73 6.19
N ARG A 126 4.62 7.42 7.27
CA ARG A 126 5.74 8.37 7.24
C ARG A 126 7.09 7.68 7.08
N ASN A 127 7.20 6.43 7.49
CA ASN A 127 8.43 5.67 7.43
C ASN A 127 8.57 4.98 6.07
N PRO A 128 9.74 5.06 5.41
CA PRO A 128 10.03 4.27 4.23
C PRO A 128 9.81 2.78 4.49
N THR A 129 9.08 2.12 3.60
CA THR A 129 8.75 0.68 3.71
C THR A 129 9.20 -0.01 2.43
N ILE A 130 10.50 0.12 2.16
CA ILE A 130 11.20 -0.51 1.03
C ILE A 130 11.92 -1.76 1.54
N VAL A 131 12.03 -2.77 0.68
CA VAL A 131 12.80 -3.98 1.00
C VAL A 131 14.29 -3.61 1.05
N THR A 132 14.92 -3.87 2.18
CA THR A 132 16.36 -3.66 2.42
C THR A 132 17.14 -4.97 2.42
N ASP A 133 16.48 -6.08 2.76
CA ASP A 133 17.04 -7.44 2.66
C ASP A 133 16.50 -8.19 1.42
N PRO A 134 17.33 -8.46 0.39
CA PRO A 134 16.90 -9.18 -0.81
C PRO A 134 16.81 -10.70 -0.63
N SER A 135 17.03 -11.25 0.57
CA SER A 135 17.03 -12.70 0.86
C SER A 135 15.78 -13.42 0.37
N ALA A 136 14.61 -12.77 0.44
CA ALA A 136 13.35 -13.34 -0.04
C ALA A 136 13.42 -13.72 -1.54
N ARG A 137 14.03 -12.88 -2.39
CA ARG A 137 14.12 -13.13 -3.84
C ARG A 137 15.07 -14.30 -4.18
N GLN A 138 16.00 -14.61 -3.29
CA GLN A 138 16.92 -15.73 -3.46
C GLN A 138 16.27 -17.06 -3.07
N VAL A 139 15.40 -17.01 -2.05
CA VAL A 139 14.72 -18.19 -1.50
C VAL A 139 13.44 -18.54 -2.28
N PHE A 140 12.73 -17.52 -2.77
CA PHE A 140 11.47 -17.67 -3.49
C PHE A 140 11.63 -17.13 -4.93
N PRO A 141 11.94 -18.00 -5.92
CA PRO A 141 12.32 -17.58 -7.26
C PRO A 141 11.11 -17.26 -8.16
N PHE A 142 10.15 -16.48 -7.66
CA PHE A 142 9.08 -15.92 -8.48
C PHE A 142 9.15 -14.40 -8.48
N LYS A 143 8.56 -13.79 -9.51
CA LYS A 143 8.57 -12.34 -9.71
C LYS A 143 7.23 -11.76 -9.24
N PRO A 144 7.21 -10.93 -8.18
CA PRO A 144 6.00 -10.23 -7.75
C PRO A 144 5.45 -9.30 -8.83
N ALA A 145 4.15 -9.04 -8.79
CA ALA A 145 3.48 -8.12 -9.69
C ALA A 145 3.98 -6.67 -9.50
N GLY A 146 3.99 -5.92 -10.60
CA GLY A 146 4.16 -4.47 -10.58
C GLY A 146 2.90 -3.76 -10.08
N ILE A 147 3.03 -2.49 -9.68
CA ILE A 147 1.93 -1.71 -9.07
C ILE A 147 0.71 -1.60 -9.99
N ARG A 148 0.94 -1.45 -11.30
CA ARG A 148 -0.11 -1.37 -12.30
C ARG A 148 -0.95 -2.64 -12.33
N GLU A 149 -0.30 -3.80 -12.32
CA GLU A 149 -0.98 -5.09 -12.35
C GLU A 149 -1.67 -5.38 -11.02
N ALA A 150 -1.01 -5.09 -9.90
CA ALA A 150 -1.58 -5.25 -8.56
C ALA A 150 -2.88 -4.45 -8.40
N ILE A 151 -2.88 -3.18 -8.83
CA ILE A 151 -4.08 -2.33 -8.80
C ILE A 151 -5.16 -2.84 -9.77
N ALA A 152 -4.79 -3.27 -10.97
CA ALA A 152 -5.74 -3.78 -11.96
C ALA A 152 -6.49 -5.01 -11.42
N LYS A 153 -5.76 -5.98 -10.86
CA LYS A 153 -6.33 -7.16 -10.21
C LYS A 153 -7.22 -6.80 -9.02
N ALA A 154 -6.82 -5.80 -8.24
CA ALA A 154 -7.59 -5.35 -7.08
C ALA A 154 -8.91 -4.66 -7.49
N ILE A 155 -8.91 -3.90 -8.59
CA ILE A 155 -10.12 -3.25 -9.14
C ILE A 155 -11.10 -4.27 -9.73
N ASP A 156 -10.61 -5.24 -10.50
CA ASP A 156 -11.44 -6.24 -11.19
C ASP A 156 -12.22 -7.14 -10.21
N ARG A 157 -11.68 -7.35 -9.01
CA ARG A 157 -12.31 -8.13 -7.94
C ARG A 157 -13.25 -7.30 -7.03
N ALA A 158 -13.47 -6.03 -7.33
CA ALA A 158 -14.41 -5.18 -6.62
C ALA A 158 -15.86 -5.57 -7.00
N PRO A 159 -16.78 -5.67 -6.02
CA PRO A 159 -18.17 -6.09 -6.25
C PRO A 159 -18.96 -5.10 -7.12
#